data_AF-A0A524DLR0-F1
#
_entry.id   AF-A0A524DLR0-F1
#
_cell.length_a   1.000
_cell.length_b   1.000
_cell.length_c   1.000
_cell.angle_alpha   90.00
_cell.angle_beta   90.00
_cell.angle_gamma   90.00
#
_symmetry.space_group_name_H-M   'P 1'
#
loop_
_entity.id
_entity.type
_entity.pdbx_description
1 polymer ?
#
loop_
_entity_poly.entity_id
_entity_poly.type
_entity_poly.pdbx_seq_one_letter_code
_entity_poly.pdbx_strand_id
1 'polypeptide(L)' 'MENSLKNQIETIILQILYNEKSVKSTTLLVEKVLEKTFEEKITISEINIKEIINQMDKENKIHFTQKEGWRIHI' A
#
# COMPACT_ATOMS: atom_id res chain seq x y z
N MET A 1 -9.46 5.42 17.57
CA MET A 1 -10.34 5.28 16.38
C MET A 1 -9.55 5.30 15.07
N GLU A 2 -8.38 5.95 15.00
CA GLU A 2 -7.55 6.04 13.77
C GLU A 2 -6.93 4.70 13.30
N ASN A 3 -6.75 3.72 14.19
CA ASN A 3 -6.17 2.42 13.83
C ASN A 3 -7.03 1.63 12.83
N SER A 4 -8.35 1.87 12.75
CA SER A 4 -9.25 1.10 11.87
C SER A 4 -8.96 1.38 10.39
N LEU A 5 -8.96 2.66 9.99
CA LEU A 5 -8.74 3.03 8.58
C LEU A 5 -7.31 2.70 8.16
N LYS A 6 -6.31 2.99 9.00
CA LYS A 6 -4.91 2.62 8.71
C LYS A 6 -4.81 1.11 8.42
N ASN A 7 -5.36 0.27 9.28
CA ASN A 7 -5.29 -1.19 9.10
C ASN A 7 -6.01 -1.67 7.83
N GLN A 8 -7.12 -1.05 7.46
CA GLN A 8 -7.82 -1.36 6.20
C GLN A 8 -6.94 -1.06 4.99
N ILE A 9 -6.29 0.10 4.96
CA ILE A 9 -5.40 0.50 3.87
C ILE A 9 -4.15 -0.37 3.83
N GLU A 10 -3.55 -0.70 4.99
CA GLU A 10 -2.43 -1.67 5.04
C GLU A 10 -2.85 -3.02 4.45
N THR A 11 -4.07 -3.49 4.76
CA THR A 11 -4.61 -4.74 4.23
C THR A 11 -4.75 -4.67 2.71
N ILE A 12 -5.27 -3.57 2.17
CA ILE A 12 -5.38 -3.33 0.72
C ILE A 12 -3.99 -3.36 0.07
N ILE A 13 -3.00 -2.68 0.64
CA ILE A 13 -1.62 -2.66 0.14
C ILE A 13 -1.05 -4.08 0.10
N LEU A 14 -1.22 -4.85 1.18
CA LEU A 14 -0.75 -6.24 1.24
C LEU A 14 -1.45 -7.12 0.21
N GLN A 15 -2.76 -6.97 0.01
CA GLN A 15 -3.50 -7.73 -1.01
C GLN A 15 -3.01 -7.43 -2.42
N ILE A 16 -2.76 -6.15 -2.74
CA ILE A 16 -2.20 -5.75 -4.04
C ILE A 16 -0.83 -6.41 -4.25
N LEU A 17 0.08 -6.28 -3.28
CA LEU A 17 1.43 -6.83 -3.38
C LEU A 17 1.46 -8.36 -3.37
N TYR A 18 0.52 -9.00 -2.67
CA TYR A 18 0.36 -10.46 -2.70
C TYR A 18 -0.07 -10.95 -4.08
N ASN A 19 -1.07 -10.29 -4.69
CA ASN A 19 -1.61 -10.69 -5.98
C ASN A 19 -0.64 -10.40 -7.14
N GLU A 20 0.03 -9.26 -7.11
CA GLU A 20 0.93 -8.83 -8.20
C GLU A 20 2.39 -9.30 -8.00
N LYS A 21 2.72 -9.84 -6.83
CA LYS A 21 4.08 -10.18 -6.36
C LYS A 21 5.00 -8.98 -6.18
N SER A 22 4.95 -8.00 -7.07
CA SER A 22 5.60 -6.71 -6.91
C SER A 22 4.94 -5.58 -7.70
N VAL A 23 5.12 -4.34 -7.24
CA VAL A 23 4.63 -3.12 -7.92
C VAL A 23 5.79 -2.16 -8.16
N LYS A 24 6.02 -1.80 -9.44
CA LYS A 24 7.26 -1.16 -9.89
C LYS A 24 7.58 0.20 -9.28
N SER A 25 6.59 0.97 -8.85
CA SER A 25 6.80 2.32 -8.34
C SER A 25 5.79 2.68 -7.25
N THR A 26 6.14 3.66 -6.43
CA THR A 26 5.23 4.21 -5.42
C THR A 26 3.98 4.82 -6.07
N THR A 27 4.12 5.52 -7.19
CA THR A 27 2.97 6.10 -7.91
C THR A 27 1.99 5.01 -8.33
N LEU A 28 2.47 3.93 -8.94
CA LEU A 28 1.62 2.83 -9.38
C LEU A 28 0.96 2.10 -8.19
N LEU A 29 1.68 1.94 -7.08
CA LEU A 29 1.10 1.36 -5.86
C LEU A 29 -0.01 2.26 -5.30
N VAL A 30 0.20 3.59 -5.26
CA VAL A 30 -0.80 4.55 -4.80
C VAL A 30 -2.04 4.53 -5.70
N GLU A 31 -1.87 4.51 -7.02
CA GLU A 31 -2.98 4.43 -7.99
C GLU A 31 -3.84 3.18 -7.76
N LYS A 32 -3.20 2.02 -7.58
CA LYS A 32 -3.89 0.75 -7.30
C LYS A 32 -4.62 0.77 -5.95
N VAL A 33 -4.03 1.36 -4.93
CA VAL A 33 -4.70 1.54 -3.62
C VAL A 33 -5.90 2.47 -3.78
N LEU A 34 -5.77 3.57 -4.51
CA LEU A 34 -6.89 4.47 -4.79
C LEU A 34 -8.04 3.76 -5.51
N GLU A 35 -7.73 2.99 -6.56
CA GLU A 35 -8.71 2.19 -7.30
C GLU A 35 -9.44 1.22 -6.36
N LYS A 36 -8.70 0.49 -5.52
CA LYS A 36 -9.29 -0.46 -4.57
C LYS A 36 -10.14 0.22 -3.49
N THR A 37 -9.64 1.31 -2.92
CA THR A 37 -10.39 2.07 -1.90
C THR A 37 -11.66 2.69 -2.47
N PHE A 38 -11.66 3.09 -3.74
CA PHE A 38 -12.85 3.57 -4.42
C PHE A 38 -13.91 2.45 -4.57
N GLU A 39 -13.51 1.24 -4.98
CA GLU A 39 -14.40 0.07 -5.03
C GLU A 39 -15.01 -0.25 -3.66
N GLU A 40 -14.22 -0.11 -2.59
CA GLU A 40 -14.63 -0.37 -1.21
C GLU A 40 -15.37 0.81 -0.54
N LYS A 41 -15.59 1.91 -1.27
CA LYS A 41 -16.23 3.15 -0.77
C LYS A 41 -15.49 3.77 0.43
N ILE A 42 -14.17 3.64 0.44
CA ILE A 42 -13.26 4.23 1.43
C ILE A 42 -12.69 5.53 0.87
N THR A 43 -12.88 6.64 1.57
CA THR A 43 -12.29 7.93 1.19
C THR A 43 -10.93 8.10 1.86
N ILE A 44 -9.88 8.24 1.05
CA ILE A 44 -8.53 8.52 1.53
C ILE A 44 -7.76 9.39 0.51
N SER A 45 -6.85 10.24 1.01
CA SER A 45 -5.98 11.05 0.18
C SER A 45 -4.72 10.27 -0.25
N GLU A 46 -4.15 10.62 -1.39
CA GLU A 46 -2.85 10.08 -1.82
C GLU A 46 -1.73 10.31 -0.79
N ILE A 47 -1.76 11.46 -0.11
CA ILE A 47 -0.76 11.81 0.90
C ILE A 47 -0.81 10.78 2.03
N ASN A 48 -2.00 10.46 2.53
CA ASN A 48 -2.17 9.48 3.59
C ASN A 48 -1.75 8.07 3.13
N ILE A 49 -2.05 7.69 1.87
CA ILE A 49 -1.59 6.40 1.32
C ILE A 49 -0.06 6.34 1.30
N LYS A 50 0.62 7.40 0.83
CA LYS A 50 2.09 7.47 0.79
C LYS A 50 2.69 7.38 2.19
N GLU A 51 2.09 8.05 3.16
CA GLU A 51 2.51 7.96 4.57
C GLU A 51 2.38 6.52 5.10
N ILE A 52 1.27 5.84 4.79
CA ILE A 52 1.06 4.44 5.20
C ILE A 52 2.07 3.50 4.53
N ILE A 53 2.34 3.65 3.23
CA ILE A 53 3.38 2.86 2.52
C ILE A 53 4.75 3.05 3.20
N ASN A 54 5.14 4.30 3.47
CA ASN A 54 6.41 4.61 4.13
C ASN A 54 6.47 4.05 5.56
N GLN A 55 5.35 4.08 6.28
CA GLN A 55 5.24 3.50 7.61
C GLN A 55 5.39 1.97 7.56
N MET A 56 4.74 1.29 6.61
CA MET A 56 4.84 -0.15 6.42
C MET A 56 6.25 -0.60 6.04
N ASP A 57 6.99 0.20 5.25
CA ASP A 57 8.40 -0.04 4.94
C ASP A 57 9.29 0.06 6.18
N LYS A 58 9.09 1.12 6.98
CA LYS A 58 9.79 1.27 8.28
C LYS A 58 9.49 0.13 9.26
N GLU A 59 8.27 -0.40 9.20
CA GLU A 59 7.82 -1.55 10.01
C GLU A 59 8.26 -2.91 9.41
N ASN A 60 9.02 -2.92 8.31
CA ASN A 60 9.47 -4.12 7.59
C ASN A 60 8.32 -5.06 7.16
N LYS A 61 7.13 -4.52 6.86
CA LYS A 61 5.99 -5.29 6.30
C LYS A 61 6.11 -5.43 4.78
N ILE A 62 6.62 -4.37 4.15
CA ILE A 62 6.88 -4.30 2.71
C ILE A 62 8.26 -3.70 2.52
N HIS A 63 8.83 -3.83 1.32
CA HIS A 63 10.10 -3.19 1.00
C HIS A 63 10.18 -2.82 -0.47
N PHE A 64 10.86 -1.70 -0.77
CA PHE A 64 11.13 -1.27 -2.14
C PHE A 64 12.54 -1.67 -2.59
N THR A 65 12.64 -2.35 -3.73
CA THR A 65 13.92 -2.60 -4.40
C THR A 65 13.93 -1.95 -5.78
N GLN A 66 15.10 -1.47 -6.23
CA GLN A 66 15.22 -0.87 -7.57
C GLN A 66 14.94 -1.86 -8.71
N LYS A 67 15.14 -3.16 -8.46
CA LYS A 67 14.98 -4.21 -9.47
C LYS A 67 13.54 -4.66 -9.64
N GLU A 68 12.79 -4.79 -8.54
CA GLU A 68 11.46 -5.41 -8.55
C GLU A 68 10.33 -4.45 -8.17
N GLY A 69 10.66 -3.31 -7.53
CA GLY A 69 9.71 -2.38 -6.95
C GLY A 69 9.33 -2.75 -5.51
N TRP A 70 8.12 -2.34 -5.11
CA TRP A 70 7.50 -2.70 -3.84
C TRP A 70 7.10 -4.16 -3.81
N ARG A 71 7.40 -4.85 -2.71
CA ARG A 71 6.99 -6.24 -2.45
C ARG A 71 6.75 -6.46 -0.96
N ILE A 72 6.06 -7.55 -0.60
CA ILE A 72 5.94 -7.98 0.80
C ILE A 72 7.34 -8.39 1.30
N HIS A 73 7.69 -7.97 2.51
CA HIS A 73 8.90 -8.39 3.18
C HIS A 73 8.57 -9.64 4.01
N ILE A 74 9.20 -10.77 3.66
CA ILE A 74 9.06 -12.09 4.30
C ILE A 74 10.41 -12.46 4.89
#